data_AF-A0A3D3MMI9-F1
#
_entry.id   AF-A0A3D3MMI9-F1
#
_cell.length_a   1.000
_cell.length_b   1.000
_cell.length_c   1.000
_cell.angle_alpha   90.00
_cell.angle_beta   90.00
_cell.angle_gamma   90.00
#
_symmetry.space_group_name_H-M   'P 1'
#
loop_
_entity.id
_entity.type
_entity.pdbx_description
1 polymer ?
#
loop_
_entity_poly.entity_id
_entity_poly.type
_entity_poly.pdbx_seq_one_letter_code
_entity_poly.pdbx_strand_id
1 'polypeptide(L)'
;MPFYIKNITRCSLCEELIANFRESLLLPYIADEDSPLVSFVRSYVHRKCFDAWEEHGDFVQSSFELEERGIQGSHYEKVIFCDRYCIIDYKKQEDTYHIRDCYSMFEIRISLEKARKLGAFFENAKAGMHAHLEFEKWIFTVKDRDVSIVNHHNGEINDEITIPHSRIDEYIFVCHYIKWYHEKHDLLYYYNEEGYEGYDLGEVQLLEQKSADRVEGLKGLPHSHDRYIAYQAMLILVSWNLPEGFEFLNRFIAERWEDKGDFEPHRIYGEDNVYDVVANALHIATLNGKNKQDLYPYIKWFLSVYGEHFFESNLKEFLLKTDCRPLFGEIEQAMKSALQNKRYYQASQLFPVLVHYERNTFNEYKDVFISFINLDNRITYNIEEAEKIEEKD
;
A
#
# COMPACT_ATOMS: atom_id res chain seq x y z
N MET A 1 5.09 34.09 -11.90
CA MET A 1 4.68 32.96 -12.75
C MET A 1 4.58 33.48 -14.17
N PRO A 2 4.97 32.70 -15.19
CA PRO A 2 4.70 33.04 -16.59
C PRO A 2 3.20 33.15 -16.78
N PHE A 3 2.75 34.17 -17.50
CA PHE A 3 1.35 34.33 -17.89
C PHE A 3 1.25 34.23 -19.40
N TYR A 4 0.30 33.44 -19.88
CA TYR A 4 -0.05 33.50 -21.29
C TYR A 4 -0.73 34.84 -21.57
N ILE A 5 -0.17 35.57 -22.52
CA ILE A 5 -0.77 36.77 -23.10
C ILE A 5 -0.98 36.51 -24.59
N LYS A 6 -2.24 36.59 -25.03
CA LYS A 6 -2.65 36.37 -26.41
C LYS A 6 -1.89 37.32 -27.35
N ASN A 7 -1.37 36.78 -28.46
CA ASN A 7 -0.59 37.51 -29.47
C ASN A 7 0.75 38.11 -28.97
N ILE A 8 1.20 37.78 -27.76
CA ILE A 8 2.50 38.20 -27.21
C ILE A 8 3.38 36.99 -26.87
N THR A 9 2.77 35.94 -26.31
CA THR A 9 3.47 34.72 -25.91
C THR A 9 4.05 34.01 -27.13
N ARG A 10 5.35 33.70 -27.06
CA ARG A 10 6.07 32.94 -28.09
C ARG A 10 6.40 31.54 -27.57
N CYS A 11 6.45 30.60 -28.49
CA CYS A 11 6.94 29.25 -28.22
C CYS A 11 8.45 29.28 -27.99
N SER A 12 8.93 28.70 -26.91
CA SER A 12 10.38 28.63 -26.63
C SER A 12 11.14 27.65 -27.54
N LEU A 13 10.44 26.76 -28.25
CA LEU A 13 11.06 25.79 -29.17
C LEU A 13 11.21 26.31 -30.59
N CYS A 14 10.18 26.99 -31.13
CA CYS A 14 10.18 27.47 -32.52
C CYS A 14 10.17 29.00 -32.64
N GLU A 15 10.14 29.73 -31.52
CA GLU A 15 10.14 31.20 -31.43
C GLU A 15 8.92 31.92 -32.04
N GLU A 16 8.00 31.18 -32.67
CA GLU A 16 6.77 31.70 -33.26
C GLU A 16 5.71 32.08 -32.21
N LEU A 17 4.81 32.99 -32.59
CA LEU A 17 3.70 33.40 -31.72
C LEU A 17 2.73 32.24 -31.48
N ILE A 18 2.29 32.11 -30.24
CA ILE A 18 1.19 31.21 -29.88
C ILE A 18 -0.11 32.00 -30.01
N ALA A 19 -0.92 31.67 -31.01
CA ALA A 19 -2.11 32.42 -31.37
C ALA A 19 -3.24 32.24 -30.34
N ASN A 20 -3.39 31.03 -29.81
CA ASN A 20 -4.47 30.66 -28.91
C ASN A 20 -3.94 29.92 -27.67
N PHE A 21 -4.58 30.15 -26.52
CA PHE A 21 -4.20 29.50 -25.26
C PHE A 21 -4.31 27.97 -25.35
N ARG A 22 -5.34 27.45 -26.03
CA ARG A 22 -5.53 26.00 -26.26
C ARG A 22 -4.38 25.31 -27.02
N GLU A 23 -3.56 26.08 -27.74
CA GLU A 23 -2.39 25.57 -28.47
C GLU A 23 -1.13 25.65 -27.62
N SER A 24 -1.20 26.32 -26.47
CA SER A 24 -0.08 26.55 -25.57
C SER A 24 0.03 25.44 -24.54
N LEU A 25 1.26 25.08 -24.19
CA LEU A 25 1.60 24.23 -23.06
C LEU A 25 2.64 24.97 -22.22
N LEU A 26 2.43 25.04 -20.90
CA LEU A 26 3.42 25.56 -19.98
C LEU A 26 4.28 24.39 -19.48
N LEU A 27 5.58 24.42 -19.75
CA LEU A 27 6.48 23.36 -19.33
C LEU A 27 6.72 23.39 -17.81
N PRO A 28 6.63 22.24 -17.11
CA PRO A 28 6.87 22.13 -15.67
C PRO A 28 8.35 22.30 -15.32
N TYR A 29 8.64 22.19 -14.01
CA TYR A 29 10.01 22.02 -13.52
C TYR A 29 10.52 20.60 -13.78
N ILE A 30 11.84 20.43 -13.76
CA ILE A 30 12.52 19.15 -13.91
C ILE A 30 13.46 18.90 -12.72
N ALA A 31 13.85 17.63 -12.52
CA ALA A 31 14.57 17.18 -11.34
C ALA A 31 16.04 17.61 -11.26
N ASP A 32 16.70 17.73 -12.41
CA ASP A 32 18.11 18.10 -12.52
C ASP A 32 18.26 19.58 -12.90
N GLU A 33 18.75 20.38 -11.96
CA GLU A 33 18.96 21.82 -12.14
C GLU A 33 20.17 22.13 -13.05
N ASP A 34 21.05 21.16 -13.30
CA ASP A 34 22.21 21.31 -14.19
C ASP A 34 21.91 20.83 -15.62
N SER A 35 20.72 20.28 -15.87
CA SER A 35 20.30 19.81 -17.19
C SER A 35 20.22 20.95 -18.20
N PRO A 36 20.65 20.76 -19.47
CA PRO A 36 20.47 21.76 -20.52
C PRO A 36 18.99 22.12 -20.75
N LEU A 37 18.08 21.23 -20.37
CA LEU A 37 16.64 21.39 -20.50
C LEU A 37 16.04 22.41 -19.52
N VAL A 38 16.79 22.81 -18.47
CA VAL A 38 16.35 23.82 -17.48
C VAL A 38 16.01 25.15 -18.13
N SER A 39 16.66 25.49 -19.24
CA SER A 39 16.37 26.70 -20.01
C SER A 39 14.92 26.77 -20.55
N PHE A 40 14.24 25.63 -20.67
CA PHE A 40 12.86 25.53 -21.14
C PHE A 40 11.82 25.45 -20.02
N VAL A 41 12.24 25.23 -18.77
CA VAL A 41 11.34 25.15 -17.62
C VAL A 41 10.54 26.44 -17.47
N ARG A 42 9.23 26.31 -17.23
CA ARG A 42 8.29 27.44 -17.11
C ARG A 42 8.24 28.34 -18.34
N SER A 43 8.59 27.81 -19.50
CA SER A 43 8.33 28.48 -20.77
C SER A 43 7.07 27.94 -21.42
N TYR A 44 6.42 28.77 -22.25
CA TYR A 44 5.31 28.32 -23.07
C TYR A 44 5.84 27.75 -24.39
N VAL A 45 5.24 26.65 -24.83
CA VAL A 45 5.50 26.03 -26.12
C VAL A 45 4.18 25.79 -26.86
N HIS A 46 4.22 25.66 -28.19
CA HIS A 46 3.09 25.05 -28.88
C HIS A 46 3.04 23.57 -28.52
N ARG A 47 1.85 23.04 -28.22
CA ARG A 47 1.67 21.61 -27.92
C ARG A 47 2.25 20.72 -29.03
N LYS A 48 1.97 21.06 -30.31
CA LYS A 48 2.56 20.37 -31.46
C LYS A 48 4.09 20.41 -31.53
N CYS A 49 4.71 21.51 -31.07
CA CYS A 49 6.16 21.60 -31.02
C CYS A 49 6.72 20.72 -29.92
N PHE A 50 6.06 20.68 -28.75
CA PHE A 50 6.44 19.79 -27.66
C PHE A 50 6.33 18.31 -28.07
N ASP A 51 5.19 17.91 -28.63
CA ASP A 51 4.95 16.52 -29.06
C ASP A 51 5.94 16.02 -30.13
N ALA A 52 6.49 16.95 -30.92
CA ALA A 52 7.46 16.66 -31.98
C ALA A 52 8.92 16.99 -31.59
N TRP A 53 9.16 17.41 -30.35
CA TRP A 53 10.48 17.80 -29.88
C TRP A 53 11.37 16.57 -29.69
N GLU A 54 12.59 16.62 -30.22
CA GLU A 54 13.56 15.51 -30.11
C GLU A 54 13.88 15.17 -28.64
N GLU A 55 13.95 16.18 -27.77
CA GLU A 55 14.23 16.03 -26.33
C GLU A 55 12.94 15.77 -25.50
N HIS A 56 11.79 15.53 -26.15
CA HIS A 56 10.51 15.34 -25.46
C HIS A 56 10.59 14.23 -24.39
N GLY A 57 11.18 13.09 -24.73
CA GLY A 57 11.32 11.96 -23.81
C GLY A 57 12.16 12.31 -22.59
N ASP A 58 13.31 12.94 -22.80
CA ASP A 58 14.26 13.31 -21.73
C ASP A 58 13.66 14.40 -20.81
N PHE A 59 12.90 15.34 -21.39
CA PHE A 59 12.17 16.34 -20.61
C PHE A 59 11.06 15.71 -19.75
N VAL A 60 10.24 14.84 -20.34
CA VAL A 60 9.16 14.12 -19.64
C VAL A 60 9.72 13.27 -18.51
N GLN A 61 10.80 12.52 -18.76
CA GLN A 61 11.48 11.71 -17.77
C GLN A 61 12.00 12.57 -16.60
N SER A 62 12.70 13.66 -16.91
CA SER A 62 13.24 14.56 -15.87
C SER A 62 12.13 15.26 -15.07
N SER A 63 10.98 15.54 -15.69
CA SER A 63 9.81 16.07 -14.98
C SER A 63 9.14 15.02 -14.10
N PHE A 64 9.05 13.77 -14.56
CA PHE A 64 8.45 12.67 -13.80
C PHE A 64 9.29 12.33 -12.56
N GLU A 65 10.62 12.31 -12.68
CA GLU A 65 11.54 12.11 -11.55
C GLU A 65 11.38 13.18 -10.47
N LEU A 66 11.07 14.43 -10.86
CA LEU A 66 10.83 15.50 -9.90
C LEU A 66 9.55 15.22 -9.10
N GLU A 67 8.51 14.76 -9.78
CA GLU A 67 7.27 14.36 -9.12
C GLU A 67 7.49 13.15 -8.20
N GLU A 68 8.27 12.14 -8.61
CA GLU A 68 8.67 11.00 -7.77
C GLU A 68 9.38 11.45 -6.47
N ARG A 69 10.33 12.39 -6.56
CA ARG A 69 10.94 13.01 -5.37
C ARG A 69 9.91 13.72 -4.50
N GLY A 70 8.91 14.34 -5.13
CA GLY A 70 7.81 14.99 -4.42
C GLY A 70 6.91 14.03 -3.63
N ILE A 71 6.76 12.79 -4.10
CA ILE A 71 6.05 11.70 -3.40
C ILE A 71 6.78 11.37 -2.09
N GLN A 72 8.11 11.26 -2.14
CA GLN A 72 8.93 11.02 -0.94
C GLN A 72 8.83 12.19 0.06
N GLY A 73 8.62 13.41 -0.43
CA GLY A 73 8.42 14.62 0.38
C GLY A 73 7.02 14.82 0.97
N SER A 74 6.10 13.86 0.84
CA SER A 74 4.71 13.95 1.33
C SER A 74 3.87 15.07 0.70
N HIS A 75 4.14 15.46 -0.55
CA HIS A 75 3.31 16.42 -1.29
C HIS A 75 1.97 15.84 -1.77
N TYR A 76 1.83 14.52 -1.72
CA TYR A 76 0.64 13.76 -2.10
C TYR A 76 -0.03 13.19 -0.86
N GLU A 77 -1.36 13.04 -0.89
CA GLU A 77 -2.09 12.48 0.26
C GLU A 77 -1.92 10.96 0.28
N LYS A 78 -2.20 10.31 -0.86
CA LYS A 78 -2.02 8.88 -1.03
C LYS A 78 -1.77 8.55 -2.49
N VAL A 79 -0.51 8.44 -2.88
CA VAL A 79 -0.16 7.90 -4.20
C VAL A 79 -0.48 6.42 -4.23
N ILE A 80 -1.34 6.03 -5.16
CA ILE A 80 -1.75 4.64 -5.36
C ILE A 80 -1.07 4.01 -6.57
N PHE A 81 -0.52 4.82 -7.48
CA PHE A 81 0.19 4.38 -8.66
C PHE A 81 1.22 5.43 -9.12
N CYS A 82 2.42 4.97 -9.49
CA CYS A 82 3.48 5.79 -10.06
C CYS A 82 4.34 4.91 -10.98
N ASP A 83 4.04 4.93 -12.27
CA ASP A 83 4.77 4.22 -13.33
C ASP A 83 4.31 4.76 -14.70
N ARG A 84 5.05 4.51 -15.78
CA ARG A 84 4.69 4.88 -17.16
C ARG A 84 4.35 6.37 -17.34
N TYR A 85 5.11 7.25 -16.69
CA TYR A 85 4.87 8.70 -16.69
C TYR A 85 3.51 9.11 -16.13
N CYS A 86 2.83 8.22 -15.42
CA CYS A 86 1.52 8.47 -14.84
C CYS A 86 1.58 8.35 -13.31
N ILE A 87 0.95 9.31 -12.64
CA ILE A 87 0.82 9.34 -11.18
C ILE A 87 -0.67 9.38 -10.85
N ILE A 88 -1.11 8.49 -9.96
CA ILE A 88 -2.47 8.50 -9.42
C ILE A 88 -2.40 8.75 -7.92
N ASP A 89 -2.98 9.88 -7.49
CA ASP A 89 -3.18 10.24 -6.09
C ASP A 89 -4.67 10.13 -5.75
N TYR A 90 -5.00 9.51 -4.63
CA TYR A 90 -6.36 9.45 -4.12
C TYR A 90 -6.55 10.43 -2.97
N LYS A 91 -7.36 11.47 -3.22
CA LYS A 91 -7.75 12.46 -2.21
C LYS A 91 -8.96 11.97 -1.44
N LYS A 92 -8.75 11.44 -0.22
CA LYS A 92 -9.83 10.82 0.55
C LYS A 92 -10.93 11.81 0.91
N GLN A 93 -10.57 13.04 1.27
CA GLN A 93 -11.54 14.08 1.63
C GLN A 93 -12.43 14.51 0.46
N GLU A 94 -11.97 14.35 -0.77
CA GLU A 94 -12.69 14.73 -1.99
C GLU A 94 -13.31 13.53 -2.72
N ASP A 95 -13.10 12.30 -2.22
CA ASP A 95 -13.44 11.03 -2.90
C ASP A 95 -13.07 11.05 -4.40
N THR A 96 -11.86 11.53 -4.69
CA THR A 96 -11.43 11.85 -6.06
C THR A 96 -10.03 11.33 -6.34
N TYR A 97 -9.88 10.69 -7.51
CA TYR A 97 -8.60 10.28 -8.07
C TYR A 97 -8.04 11.40 -8.94
N HIS A 98 -6.82 11.79 -8.65
CA HIS A 98 -6.03 12.73 -9.43
C HIS A 98 -5.08 11.93 -10.31
N ILE A 99 -5.37 11.89 -11.61
CA ILE A 99 -4.54 11.23 -12.62
C ILE A 99 -3.68 12.31 -13.28
N ARG A 100 -2.37 12.23 -13.12
CA ARG A 100 -1.41 13.09 -13.83
C ARG A 100 -0.71 12.27 -14.89
N ASP A 101 -0.88 12.63 -16.15
CA ASP A 101 -0.07 12.10 -17.26
C ASP A 101 1.05 13.12 -17.56
N CYS A 102 2.26 12.80 -17.10
CA CYS A 102 3.43 13.63 -17.31
C CYS A 102 3.90 13.60 -18.76
N TYR A 103 3.53 12.58 -19.54
CA TYR A 103 3.92 12.53 -20.95
C TYR A 103 3.10 13.54 -21.77
N SER A 104 1.78 13.58 -21.57
CA SER A 104 0.91 14.55 -22.27
C SER A 104 0.78 15.89 -21.53
N MET A 105 1.42 16.00 -20.35
CA MET A 105 1.41 17.15 -19.46
C MET A 105 -0.01 17.61 -19.10
N PHE A 106 -0.83 16.70 -18.55
CA PHE A 106 -2.16 17.06 -18.06
C PHE A 106 -2.59 16.30 -16.81
N GLU A 107 -3.56 16.89 -16.10
CA GLU A 107 -4.19 16.33 -14.91
C GLU A 107 -5.70 16.19 -15.12
N ILE A 108 -6.25 15.03 -14.78
CA ILE A 108 -7.69 14.78 -14.70
C ILE A 108 -8.05 14.40 -13.26
N ARG A 109 -9.18 14.92 -12.79
CA ARG A 109 -9.77 14.59 -11.49
C ARG A 109 -11.10 13.89 -11.70
N ILE A 110 -11.22 12.65 -11.21
CA ILE A 110 -12.40 11.82 -11.41
C ILE A 110 -12.75 10.99 -10.18
N SER A 111 -14.05 10.74 -9.98
CA SER A 111 -14.53 9.72 -9.06
C SER A 111 -14.39 8.31 -9.65
N LEU A 112 -14.58 7.29 -8.82
CA LEU A 112 -14.58 5.89 -9.29
C LEU A 112 -15.59 5.63 -10.41
N GLU A 113 -16.81 6.16 -10.30
CA GLU A 113 -17.85 5.98 -11.32
C GLU A 113 -17.39 6.54 -12.68
N LYS A 114 -16.76 7.72 -12.67
CA LYS A 114 -16.19 8.33 -13.86
C LYS A 114 -15.00 7.53 -14.39
N ALA A 115 -14.13 6.99 -13.52
CA ALA A 115 -13.04 6.11 -13.93
C ALA A 115 -13.55 4.85 -14.65
N ARG A 116 -14.65 4.24 -14.18
CA ARG A 116 -15.30 3.10 -14.85
C ARG A 116 -15.84 3.48 -16.24
N LYS A 117 -16.54 4.61 -16.36
CA LYS A 117 -17.04 5.12 -17.65
C LYS A 117 -15.91 5.44 -18.62
N LEU A 118 -14.83 6.05 -18.11
CA LEU A 118 -13.65 6.41 -18.89
C LEU A 118 -12.90 5.15 -19.37
N GLY A 119 -12.76 4.13 -18.53
CA GLY A 119 -12.18 2.84 -18.92
C GLY A 119 -12.95 2.20 -20.08
N ALA A 120 -14.28 2.08 -19.95
CA ALA A 120 -15.13 1.55 -21.02
C ALA A 120 -15.05 2.39 -22.31
N PHE A 121 -14.92 3.71 -22.19
CA PHE A 121 -14.69 4.58 -23.35
C PHE A 121 -13.37 4.25 -24.05
N PHE A 122 -12.27 4.09 -23.32
CA PHE A 122 -10.97 3.76 -23.92
C PHE A 122 -10.94 2.34 -24.51
N GLU A 123 -11.63 1.37 -23.92
CA GLU A 123 -11.81 0.04 -24.53
C GLU A 123 -12.55 0.12 -25.87
N ASN A 124 -13.65 0.89 -25.93
CA ASN A 124 -14.36 1.13 -27.19
C ASN A 124 -13.48 1.83 -28.22
N ALA A 125 -12.70 2.83 -27.79
CA ALA A 125 -11.74 3.52 -28.65
C ALA A 125 -10.68 2.55 -29.21
N LYS A 126 -10.14 1.66 -28.35
CA LYS A 126 -9.18 0.62 -28.74
C LYS A 126 -9.77 -0.35 -29.76
N ALA A 127 -11.04 -0.72 -29.61
CA ALA A 127 -11.77 -1.55 -30.55
C ALA A 127 -12.11 -0.85 -31.88
N GLY A 128 -11.75 0.44 -32.03
CA GLY A 128 -12.01 1.23 -33.23
C GLY A 128 -13.45 1.72 -33.34
N MET A 129 -14.20 1.70 -32.23
CA MET A 129 -15.57 2.20 -32.20
C MET A 129 -15.57 3.73 -32.09
N HIS A 130 -16.51 4.38 -32.79
CA HIS A 130 -16.80 5.77 -32.51
C HIS A 130 -17.41 5.89 -31.12
N ALA A 131 -16.72 6.62 -30.23
CA ALA A 131 -17.16 6.85 -28.87
C ALA A 131 -17.05 8.33 -28.53
N HIS A 132 -17.96 8.76 -27.66
CA HIS A 132 -18.01 10.09 -27.08
C HIS A 132 -18.37 9.95 -25.61
N LEU A 133 -17.64 10.67 -24.75
CA LEU A 133 -17.88 10.71 -23.32
C LEU A 133 -17.73 12.15 -22.84
N GLU A 134 -18.70 12.61 -22.05
CA GLU A 134 -18.67 13.94 -21.45
C GLU A 134 -18.93 13.82 -19.96
N PHE A 135 -18.10 14.50 -19.16
CA PHE A 135 -18.39 14.74 -17.75
C PHE A 135 -17.77 16.05 -17.30
N GLU A 136 -18.57 16.85 -16.59
CA GLU A 136 -18.19 18.17 -16.09
C GLU A 136 -17.64 19.10 -17.19
N LYS A 137 -16.33 19.36 -17.16
CA LYS A 137 -15.61 20.19 -18.10
C LYS A 137 -14.88 19.39 -19.18
N TRP A 138 -14.93 18.07 -19.13
CA TRP A 138 -14.12 17.20 -19.98
C TRP A 138 -14.99 16.53 -21.05
N ILE A 139 -14.54 16.65 -22.30
CA ILE A 139 -15.13 15.98 -23.45
C ILE A 139 -14.08 15.09 -24.10
N PHE A 140 -14.39 13.81 -24.24
CA PHE A 140 -13.54 12.81 -24.88
C PHE A 140 -14.21 12.35 -26.17
N THR A 141 -13.49 12.38 -27.29
CA THR A 141 -14.02 11.98 -28.60
C THR A 141 -12.98 11.18 -29.36
N VAL A 142 -13.38 10.02 -29.87
CA VAL A 142 -12.52 9.22 -30.76
C VAL A 142 -12.52 9.85 -32.16
N LYS A 143 -11.33 10.23 -32.65
CA LYS A 143 -11.11 10.79 -34.00
C LYS A 143 -9.93 10.07 -34.63
N ASP A 144 -10.13 9.47 -35.80
CA ASP A 144 -9.05 8.81 -36.57
C ASP A 144 -8.24 7.77 -35.76
N ARG A 145 -8.91 7.06 -34.83
CA ARG A 145 -8.36 6.09 -33.85
C ARG A 145 -7.61 6.68 -32.65
N ASP A 146 -7.39 7.99 -32.64
CA ASP A 146 -6.87 8.73 -31.50
C ASP A 146 -8.02 9.25 -30.62
N VAL A 147 -7.69 9.67 -29.40
CA VAL A 147 -8.65 10.25 -28.47
C VAL A 147 -8.35 11.73 -28.30
N SER A 148 -9.28 12.57 -28.74
CA SER A 148 -9.27 14.01 -28.48
C SER A 148 -9.94 14.29 -27.13
N ILE A 149 -9.22 14.95 -26.24
CA ILE A 149 -9.69 15.41 -24.93
C ILE A 149 -9.77 16.93 -24.97
N VAL A 150 -10.94 17.48 -24.64
CA VAL A 150 -11.16 18.92 -24.56
C VAL A 150 -11.58 19.28 -23.14
N ASN A 151 -10.89 20.24 -22.55
CA ASN A 151 -11.27 20.84 -21.27
C ASN A 151 -11.96 22.18 -21.50
N HIS A 152 -13.17 22.36 -20.98
CA HIS A 152 -13.91 23.62 -21.04
C HIS A 152 -13.89 24.37 -19.71
N HIS A 153 -13.67 25.68 -19.75
CA HIS A 153 -13.87 26.54 -18.60
C HIS A 153 -14.71 27.76 -19.02
N ASN A 154 -15.85 27.96 -18.36
CA ASN A 154 -16.80 29.05 -18.64
C ASN A 154 -17.23 29.16 -20.12
N GLY A 155 -17.39 28.02 -20.80
CA GLY A 155 -17.81 27.96 -22.21
C GLY A 155 -16.68 28.13 -23.23
N GLU A 156 -15.44 28.36 -22.80
CA GLU A 156 -14.26 28.43 -23.67
C GLU A 156 -13.40 27.15 -23.54
N ILE A 157 -12.68 26.80 -24.60
CA ILE A 157 -11.70 25.69 -24.57
C ILE A 157 -10.48 26.17 -23.80
N ASN A 158 -10.26 25.56 -22.65
CA ASN A 158 -9.12 25.80 -21.78
C ASN A 158 -7.90 24.98 -22.22
N ASP A 159 -8.11 23.72 -22.61
CA ASP A 159 -7.04 22.84 -23.09
C ASP A 159 -7.59 21.82 -24.11
N GLU A 160 -6.74 21.39 -25.03
CA GLU A 160 -7.06 20.37 -26.04
C GLU A 160 -5.85 19.44 -26.22
N ILE A 161 -6.09 18.14 -26.01
CA ILE A 161 -5.05 17.11 -25.98
C ILE A 161 -5.46 15.99 -26.92
N THR A 162 -4.48 15.40 -27.60
CA THR A 162 -4.69 14.20 -28.41
C THR A 162 -3.87 13.07 -27.81
N ILE A 163 -4.55 12.02 -27.34
CA ILE A 163 -3.89 10.77 -26.94
C ILE A 163 -3.79 9.90 -28.19
N PRO A 164 -2.57 9.56 -28.63
CA PRO A 164 -2.38 8.71 -29.79
C PRO A 164 -2.86 7.28 -29.50
N HIS A 165 -3.31 6.57 -30.54
CA HIS A 165 -3.78 5.20 -30.43
C HIS A 165 -2.78 4.25 -29.72
N SER A 166 -1.48 4.51 -29.88
CA SER A 166 -0.40 3.73 -29.24
C SER A 166 -0.43 3.79 -27.71
N ARG A 167 -1.01 4.83 -27.11
CA ARG A 167 -1.07 5.04 -25.66
C ARG A 167 -2.42 4.69 -25.04
N ILE A 168 -3.43 4.34 -25.83
CA ILE A 168 -4.77 4.01 -25.30
C ILE A 168 -4.72 2.89 -24.25
N ASP A 169 -3.85 1.89 -24.42
CA ASP A 169 -3.72 0.77 -23.47
C ASP A 169 -3.22 1.23 -22.09
N GLU A 170 -2.44 2.32 -22.02
CA GLU A 170 -2.01 2.92 -20.75
C GLU A 170 -3.21 3.50 -19.98
N TYR A 171 -4.15 4.12 -20.68
CA TYR A 171 -5.36 4.69 -20.08
C TYR A 171 -6.36 3.62 -19.65
N ILE A 172 -6.53 2.56 -20.44
CA ILE A 172 -7.29 1.37 -20.04
C ILE A 172 -6.69 0.82 -18.74
N PHE A 173 -5.37 0.64 -18.71
CA PHE A 173 -4.67 0.17 -17.52
C PHE A 173 -4.91 1.08 -16.31
N VAL A 174 -4.75 2.40 -16.45
CA VAL A 174 -4.97 3.38 -15.37
C VAL A 174 -6.39 3.29 -14.81
N CYS A 175 -7.41 3.25 -15.68
CA CYS A 175 -8.80 3.15 -15.24
C CYS A 175 -9.09 1.80 -14.56
N HIS A 176 -8.53 0.70 -15.07
CA HIS A 176 -8.63 -0.62 -14.44
C HIS A 176 -7.89 -0.66 -13.11
N TYR A 177 -6.74 0.00 -13.00
CA TYR A 177 -5.98 0.08 -11.76
C TYR A 177 -6.76 0.83 -10.68
N ILE A 178 -7.38 1.98 -11.01
CA ILE A 178 -8.25 2.72 -10.08
C ILE A 178 -9.40 1.84 -9.59
N LYS A 179 -10.08 1.15 -10.53
CA LYS A 179 -11.17 0.24 -10.21
C LYS A 179 -10.69 -0.89 -9.28
N TRP A 180 -9.61 -1.56 -9.65
CA TRP A 180 -8.99 -2.64 -8.89
C TRP A 180 -8.55 -2.17 -7.50
N TYR A 181 -7.92 -1.01 -7.40
CA TYR A 181 -7.44 -0.46 -6.14
C TYR A 181 -8.60 -0.19 -5.20
N HIS A 182 -9.66 0.45 -5.68
CA HIS A 182 -10.85 0.71 -4.87
C HIS A 182 -11.53 -0.58 -4.42
N GLU A 183 -11.77 -1.50 -5.34
CA GLU A 183 -12.42 -2.78 -5.06
C GLU A 183 -11.61 -3.60 -4.04
N LYS A 184 -10.28 -3.56 -4.10
CA LYS A 184 -9.43 -4.20 -3.08
C LYS A 184 -9.41 -3.48 -1.75
N HIS A 185 -9.39 -2.15 -1.77
CA HIS A 185 -9.39 -1.36 -0.56
C HIS A 185 -10.68 -1.58 0.23
N ASP A 186 -11.82 -1.75 -0.45
CA ASP A 186 -13.11 -2.11 0.15
C ASP A 186 -13.18 -3.55 0.66
N LEU A 187 -12.27 -4.44 0.24
CA LEU A 187 -12.18 -5.79 0.78
C LEU A 187 -11.35 -5.80 2.07
N LEU A 188 -10.23 -5.08 2.07
CA LEU A 188 -9.24 -5.05 3.16
C LEU A 188 -9.61 -4.09 4.28
N TYR A 189 -10.33 -3.03 3.94
CA TYR A 189 -10.77 -1.98 4.86
C TYR A 189 -12.29 -1.79 4.71
N TYR A 190 -12.92 -1.18 5.70
CA TYR A 190 -14.32 -0.77 5.59
C TYR A 190 -14.45 0.65 6.07
N TYR A 191 -15.23 1.45 5.37
CA TYR A 191 -15.72 2.73 5.90
C TYR A 191 -17.24 2.70 5.81
N ASN A 192 -17.92 3.30 6.78
CA ASN A 192 -19.35 3.55 6.67
C ASN A 192 -19.63 4.51 5.48
N GLU A 193 -20.89 4.59 5.03
CA GLU A 193 -21.28 5.37 3.83
C GLU A 193 -20.88 6.85 3.90
N GLU A 194 -20.70 7.38 5.11
CA GLU A 194 -20.31 8.77 5.36
C GLU A 194 -18.79 8.97 5.49
N GLY A 195 -18.00 7.89 5.46
CA GLY A 195 -16.53 7.91 5.54
C GLY A 195 -15.95 8.26 6.92
N TYR A 196 -16.80 8.40 7.95
CA TYR A 196 -16.40 8.85 9.29
C TYR A 196 -15.95 7.73 10.23
N GLU A 197 -16.54 6.53 10.09
CA GLU A 197 -16.10 5.34 10.83
C GLU A 197 -15.40 4.41 9.85
N GLY A 198 -14.12 4.18 10.08
CA GLY A 198 -13.31 3.27 9.29
C GLY A 198 -12.86 2.11 10.15
N TYR A 199 -13.19 0.89 9.74
CA TYR A 199 -12.53 -0.30 10.25
C TYR A 199 -11.18 -0.43 9.57
N ASP A 200 -10.12 -0.27 10.35
CA ASP A 200 -8.77 -0.64 9.92
C ASP A 200 -8.65 -2.16 9.75
N LEU A 201 -7.46 -2.63 9.33
CA LEU A 201 -7.24 -4.06 9.09
C LEU A 201 -7.51 -4.92 10.34
N GLY A 202 -7.20 -4.41 11.53
CA GLY A 202 -7.44 -5.11 12.79
C GLY A 202 -8.92 -5.20 13.11
N GLU A 203 -9.67 -4.13 12.88
CA GLU A 203 -11.11 -4.10 13.07
C GLU A 203 -11.84 -4.99 12.05
N VAL A 204 -11.38 -5.03 10.80
CA VAL A 204 -11.93 -5.95 9.78
C VAL A 204 -11.74 -7.42 10.18
N GLN A 205 -10.59 -7.78 10.78
CA GLN A 205 -10.35 -9.13 11.29
C GLN A 205 -11.34 -9.54 12.40
N LEU A 206 -11.90 -8.57 13.12
CA LEU A 206 -12.83 -8.77 14.23
C LEU A 206 -14.31 -8.72 13.83
N LEU A 207 -14.64 -8.52 12.55
CA LEU A 207 -16.03 -8.47 12.09
C LEU A 207 -16.79 -9.77 12.39
N GLU A 208 -17.89 -9.64 13.15
CA GLU A 208 -18.81 -10.74 13.44
C GLU A 208 -19.52 -11.21 12.17
N GLN A 209 -20.09 -10.27 11.41
CA GLN A 209 -20.80 -10.54 10.16
C GLN A 209 -19.86 -10.38 8.96
N LYS A 210 -19.76 -11.44 8.16
CA LYS A 210 -18.87 -11.53 7.00
C LYS A 210 -19.74 -11.64 5.75
N SER A 211 -19.73 -10.62 4.88
CA SER A 211 -20.52 -10.67 3.65
C SER A 211 -19.94 -11.71 2.69
N ALA A 212 -20.81 -12.47 2.02
CA ALA A 212 -20.37 -13.51 1.07
C ALA A 212 -19.52 -12.90 -0.06
N ASP A 213 -19.91 -11.74 -0.56
CA ASP A 213 -19.18 -11.03 -1.61
C ASP A 213 -17.77 -10.63 -1.17
N ARG A 214 -17.61 -10.16 0.09
CA ARG A 214 -16.28 -9.82 0.63
C ARG A 214 -15.43 -11.07 0.83
N VAL A 215 -16.02 -12.16 1.32
CA VAL A 215 -15.32 -13.44 1.47
C VAL A 215 -14.77 -13.91 0.13
N GLU A 216 -15.60 -13.94 -0.92
CA GLU A 216 -15.15 -14.36 -2.26
C GLU A 216 -14.13 -13.40 -2.87
N GLY A 217 -14.30 -12.08 -2.68
CA GLY A 217 -13.31 -11.09 -3.09
C GLY A 217 -11.96 -11.30 -2.40
N LEU A 218 -11.95 -11.50 -1.08
CA LEU A 218 -10.74 -11.75 -0.29
C LEU A 218 -10.01 -13.02 -0.73
N LYS A 219 -10.73 -14.09 -1.08
CA LYS A 219 -10.12 -15.34 -1.60
C LYS A 219 -9.34 -15.13 -2.91
N GLY A 220 -9.70 -14.13 -3.71
CA GLY A 220 -8.97 -13.78 -4.93
C GLY A 220 -7.68 -13.00 -4.69
N LEU A 221 -7.56 -12.28 -3.57
CA LEU A 221 -6.41 -11.42 -3.26
C LEU A 221 -5.08 -12.17 -3.00
N PRO A 222 -5.07 -13.38 -2.41
CA PRO A 222 -3.92 -14.29 -2.38
C PRO A 222 -3.20 -14.53 -3.72
N HIS A 223 -3.81 -14.22 -4.85
CA HIS A 223 -3.19 -14.34 -6.19
C HIS A 223 -2.77 -12.98 -6.78
N SER A 224 -2.82 -11.91 -5.98
CA SER A 224 -2.36 -10.58 -6.36
C SER A 224 -0.86 -10.55 -6.70
N HIS A 225 -0.49 -9.75 -7.69
CA HIS A 225 0.93 -9.42 -7.94
C HIS A 225 1.53 -8.59 -6.81
N ASP A 226 0.69 -7.82 -6.12
CA ASP A 226 1.08 -7.10 -4.90
C ASP A 226 1.12 -8.07 -3.71
N ARG A 227 2.32 -8.34 -3.21
CA ARG A 227 2.59 -9.25 -2.09
C ARG A 227 2.03 -8.73 -0.77
N TYR A 228 2.05 -7.41 -0.56
CA TYR A 228 1.56 -6.80 0.68
C TYR A 228 0.03 -6.95 0.77
N ILE A 229 -0.67 -6.71 -0.34
CA ILE A 229 -2.11 -6.96 -0.44
C ILE A 229 -2.46 -8.44 -0.22
N ALA A 230 -1.67 -9.36 -0.78
CA ALA A 230 -1.86 -10.79 -0.58
C ALA A 230 -1.67 -11.18 0.90
N TYR A 231 -0.67 -10.60 1.57
CA TYR A 231 -0.42 -10.77 3.00
C TYR A 231 -1.57 -10.23 3.85
N GLN A 232 -2.05 -9.02 3.61
CA GLN A 232 -3.19 -8.45 4.36
C GLN A 232 -4.46 -9.29 4.20
N ALA A 233 -4.73 -9.78 2.99
CA ALA A 233 -5.85 -10.69 2.74
C ALA A 233 -5.69 -12.01 3.51
N MET A 234 -4.48 -12.58 3.54
CA MET A 234 -4.18 -13.77 4.34
C MET A 234 -4.53 -13.54 5.81
N LEU A 235 -4.12 -12.42 6.41
CA LEU A 235 -4.43 -12.10 7.81
C LEU A 235 -5.94 -12.13 8.07
N ILE A 236 -6.74 -11.48 7.23
CA ILE A 236 -8.21 -11.48 7.36
C ILE A 236 -8.78 -12.89 7.24
N LEU A 237 -8.38 -13.63 6.20
CA LEU A 237 -8.89 -14.99 5.95
C LEU A 237 -8.52 -15.95 7.09
N VAL A 238 -7.30 -15.86 7.63
CA VAL A 238 -6.85 -16.62 8.80
C VAL A 238 -7.68 -16.26 10.02
N SER A 239 -7.80 -14.96 10.34
CA SER A 239 -8.58 -14.47 11.47
C SER A 239 -10.04 -14.92 11.42
N TRP A 240 -10.62 -14.97 10.22
CA TRP A 240 -11.99 -15.43 9.99
C TRP A 240 -12.14 -16.96 9.95
N ASN A 241 -11.06 -17.70 10.21
CA ASN A 241 -11.03 -19.16 10.20
C ASN A 241 -11.45 -19.77 8.84
N LEU A 242 -11.02 -19.15 7.73
CA LEU A 242 -11.29 -19.63 6.38
C LEU A 242 -10.13 -20.50 5.86
N PRO A 243 -10.40 -21.67 5.24
CA PRO A 243 -9.37 -22.59 4.76
C PRO A 243 -8.33 -21.92 3.85
N GLU A 244 -8.78 -21.06 2.93
CA GLU A 244 -7.93 -20.38 1.95
C GLU A 244 -6.86 -19.49 2.62
N GLY A 245 -7.17 -18.94 3.79
CA GLY A 245 -6.21 -18.17 4.60
C GLY A 245 -5.08 -19.06 5.13
N PHE A 246 -5.41 -20.25 5.63
CA PHE A 246 -4.41 -21.20 6.12
C PHE A 246 -3.60 -21.84 4.99
N GLU A 247 -4.22 -22.13 3.83
CA GLU A 247 -3.50 -22.58 2.64
C GLU A 247 -2.44 -21.56 2.22
N PHE A 248 -2.82 -20.28 2.18
CA PHE A 248 -1.86 -19.22 1.88
C PHE A 248 -0.79 -19.09 2.96
N LEU A 249 -1.15 -19.13 4.25
CA LEU A 249 -0.17 -19.05 5.35
C LEU A 249 0.88 -20.18 5.26
N ASN A 250 0.46 -21.40 4.92
CA ASN A 250 1.39 -22.50 4.70
C ASN A 250 2.36 -22.20 3.55
N ARG A 251 1.85 -21.62 2.44
CA ARG A 251 2.70 -21.19 1.33
C ARG A 251 3.63 -20.05 1.71
N PHE A 252 3.14 -19.05 2.44
CA PHE A 252 3.90 -17.90 2.94
C PHE A 252 5.13 -18.38 3.72
N ILE A 253 4.94 -19.32 4.66
CA ILE A 253 6.01 -19.91 5.46
C ILE A 253 6.94 -20.78 4.60
N ALA A 254 6.39 -21.69 3.78
CA ALA A 254 7.19 -22.63 2.99
C ALA A 254 8.08 -21.93 1.95
N GLU A 255 7.60 -20.82 1.39
CA GLU A 255 8.31 -20.04 0.39
C GLU A 255 9.15 -18.91 0.97
N ARG A 256 9.21 -18.78 2.30
CA ARG A 256 9.97 -17.74 3.00
C ARG A 256 9.67 -16.32 2.49
N TRP A 257 8.40 -15.94 2.53
CA TRP A 257 7.99 -14.63 2.03
C TRP A 257 8.61 -13.47 2.78
N GLU A 258 8.94 -13.63 4.06
CA GLU A 258 9.67 -12.69 4.89
C GLU A 258 11.02 -12.26 4.29
N ASP A 259 11.70 -13.14 3.53
CA ASP A 259 12.95 -12.80 2.86
C ASP A 259 12.72 -11.99 1.56
N LYS A 260 11.46 -11.82 1.14
CA LYS A 260 11.06 -11.31 -0.18
C LYS A 260 10.38 -9.93 -0.14
N GLY A 261 10.29 -9.31 1.02
CA GLY A 261 9.75 -7.97 1.20
C GLY A 261 9.46 -7.67 2.67
N ASP A 262 9.31 -6.40 3.00
CA ASP A 262 8.91 -5.94 4.33
C ASP A 262 7.38 -5.84 4.39
N PHE A 263 6.76 -6.59 5.29
CA PHE A 263 5.30 -6.61 5.45
C PHE A 263 4.86 -5.77 6.65
N GLU A 264 5.50 -5.93 7.80
CA GLU A 264 5.16 -5.23 9.05
C GLU A 264 6.41 -4.57 9.65
N PRO A 265 7.06 -3.62 8.93
CA PRO A 265 8.28 -2.99 9.40
C PRO A 265 8.03 -2.18 10.67
N HIS A 266 8.71 -2.53 11.75
CA HIS A 266 8.60 -1.84 13.03
C HIS A 266 9.17 -0.42 12.92
N ARG A 267 8.35 0.59 13.21
CA ARG A 267 8.67 2.02 12.99
C ARG A 267 9.96 2.50 13.65
N ILE A 268 10.35 1.91 14.78
CA ILE A 268 11.54 2.33 15.56
C ILE A 268 12.77 1.49 15.23
N TYR A 269 12.59 0.21 14.92
CA TYR A 269 13.70 -0.75 14.82
C TYR A 269 14.02 -1.13 13.38
N GLY A 270 13.11 -0.87 12.44
CA GLY A 270 13.26 -1.22 11.02
C GLY A 270 13.22 -2.73 10.76
N GLU A 271 13.01 -3.55 11.79
CA GLU A 271 12.85 -5.01 11.67
C GLU A 271 11.39 -5.35 11.38
N ASP A 272 11.16 -6.40 10.57
CA ASP A 272 9.83 -6.86 10.23
C ASP A 272 9.21 -7.72 11.35
N ASN A 273 8.02 -7.32 11.82
CA ASN A 273 7.26 -8.00 12.88
C ASN A 273 6.22 -9.00 12.34
N VAL A 274 6.37 -9.40 11.07
CA VAL A 274 5.37 -10.15 10.29
C VAL A 274 4.77 -11.35 11.02
N TYR A 275 5.57 -12.17 11.69
CA TYR A 275 5.08 -13.38 12.35
C TYR A 275 4.37 -13.13 13.67
N ASP A 276 4.70 -12.05 14.36
CA ASP A 276 3.96 -11.65 15.56
C ASP A 276 2.56 -11.18 15.16
N VAL A 277 2.44 -10.40 14.07
CA VAL A 277 1.13 -10.00 13.53
C VAL A 277 0.31 -11.22 13.09
N VAL A 278 0.95 -12.22 12.47
CA VAL A 278 0.27 -13.49 12.14
C VAL A 278 -0.16 -14.23 13.41
N ALA A 279 0.61 -14.21 14.49
CA ALA A 279 0.21 -14.83 15.76
C ALA A 279 -1.08 -14.21 16.33
N ASN A 280 -1.29 -12.90 16.15
CA ASN A 280 -2.57 -12.26 16.49
C ASN A 280 -3.72 -12.78 15.60
N ALA A 281 -3.50 -12.90 14.29
CA ALA A 281 -4.53 -13.44 13.40
C ALA A 281 -4.92 -14.89 13.77
N LEU A 282 -3.93 -15.71 14.14
CA LEU A 282 -4.18 -17.06 14.66
C LEU A 282 -4.97 -17.03 15.97
N HIS A 283 -4.71 -16.06 16.86
CA HIS A 283 -5.48 -15.88 18.08
C HIS A 283 -6.96 -15.57 17.76
N ILE A 284 -7.20 -14.62 16.86
CA ILE A 284 -8.56 -14.24 16.42
C ILE A 284 -9.27 -15.44 15.77
N ALA A 285 -8.56 -16.28 15.02
CA ALA A 285 -9.13 -17.51 14.46
C ALA A 285 -9.73 -18.43 15.54
N THR A 286 -9.12 -18.50 16.73
CA THR A 286 -9.68 -19.27 17.86
C THR A 286 -11.00 -18.68 18.37
N LEU A 287 -11.15 -17.35 18.33
CA LEU A 287 -12.41 -16.66 18.65
C LEU A 287 -13.49 -16.98 17.60
N ASN A 288 -13.07 -17.19 16.34
CA ASN A 288 -13.91 -17.64 15.22
C ASN A 288 -14.02 -19.18 15.10
N GLY A 289 -13.78 -19.93 16.19
CA GLY A 289 -14.07 -21.36 16.28
C GLY A 289 -12.98 -22.31 15.78
N LYS A 290 -11.78 -21.81 15.43
CA LYS A 290 -10.64 -22.68 15.11
C LYS A 290 -10.20 -23.47 16.34
N ASN A 291 -9.97 -24.77 16.17
CA ASN A 291 -9.40 -25.59 17.24
C ASN A 291 -7.96 -25.13 17.54
N LYS A 292 -7.69 -24.85 18.82
CA LYS A 292 -6.37 -24.42 19.33
C LYS A 292 -5.25 -25.40 18.97
N GLN A 293 -5.51 -26.71 19.00
CA GLN A 293 -4.51 -27.74 18.70
C GLN A 293 -4.09 -27.75 17.23
N ASP A 294 -5.00 -27.39 16.31
CA ASP A 294 -4.69 -27.27 14.88
C ASP A 294 -3.69 -26.13 14.61
N LEU A 295 -3.51 -25.21 15.56
CA LEU A 295 -2.61 -24.08 15.43
C LEU A 295 -1.18 -24.38 15.89
N TYR A 296 -0.96 -25.49 16.61
CA TYR A 296 0.35 -25.84 17.16
C TYR A 296 1.46 -25.95 16.12
N PRO A 297 1.24 -26.46 14.89
CA PRO A 297 2.28 -26.46 13.87
C PRO A 297 2.83 -25.05 13.55
N TYR A 298 1.95 -24.05 13.46
CA TYR A 298 2.35 -22.66 13.20
C TYR A 298 3.08 -22.07 14.40
N ILE A 299 2.56 -22.27 15.62
CA ILE A 299 3.19 -21.78 16.84
C ILE A 299 4.55 -22.42 17.05
N LYS A 300 4.69 -23.73 16.82
CA LYS A 300 5.97 -24.42 16.86
C LYS A 300 6.97 -23.86 15.86
N TRP A 301 6.51 -23.52 14.66
CA TRP A 301 7.33 -22.86 13.66
C TRP A 301 7.76 -21.46 14.12
N PHE A 302 6.85 -20.62 14.64
CA PHE A 302 7.19 -19.30 15.21
C PHE A 302 8.22 -19.40 16.35
N LEU A 303 8.05 -20.34 17.26
CA LEU A 303 9.01 -20.61 18.34
C LEU A 303 10.38 -21.02 17.79
N SER A 304 10.44 -21.77 16.68
CA SER A 304 11.71 -22.18 16.07
C SER A 304 12.51 -21.03 15.47
N VAL A 305 11.83 -19.99 14.96
CA VAL A 305 12.47 -18.80 14.37
C VAL A 305 12.55 -17.61 15.32
N TYR A 306 11.99 -17.74 16.54
CA TYR A 306 11.85 -16.67 17.52
C TYR A 306 13.17 -16.04 17.95
N GLY A 307 14.29 -16.78 17.94
CA GLY A 307 15.59 -16.18 18.27
C GLY A 307 16.15 -15.28 17.18
N GLU A 308 15.73 -15.47 15.93
CA GLU A 308 16.33 -14.86 14.74
C GLU A 308 15.50 -13.69 14.23
N HIS A 309 14.17 -13.82 14.27
CA HIS A 309 13.23 -12.82 13.77
C HIS A 309 12.71 -11.92 14.89
N PHE A 310 12.21 -10.75 14.52
CA PHE A 310 11.64 -9.80 15.47
C PHE A 310 10.20 -10.19 15.84
N PHE A 311 9.92 -10.16 17.14
CA PHE A 311 8.59 -10.36 17.71
C PHE A 311 8.33 -9.31 18.77
N GLU A 312 7.12 -8.76 18.78
CA GLU A 312 6.63 -7.92 19.86
C GLU A 312 5.85 -8.76 20.89
N SER A 313 4.52 -8.64 20.99
CA SER A 313 3.79 -9.22 22.12
C SER A 313 2.68 -10.18 21.73
N ASN A 314 2.31 -10.28 20.46
CA ASN A 314 1.16 -11.07 20.05
C ASN A 314 1.40 -12.58 20.23
N LEU A 315 2.62 -13.06 19.99
CA LEU A 315 2.95 -14.46 20.28
C LEU A 315 2.90 -14.74 21.79
N LYS A 316 3.39 -13.82 22.63
CA LYS A 316 3.26 -13.93 24.10
C LYS A 316 1.79 -14.01 24.50
N GLU A 317 0.96 -13.12 23.97
CA GLU A 317 -0.48 -13.10 24.26
C GLU A 317 -1.18 -14.38 23.81
N PHE A 318 -0.85 -14.87 22.61
CA PHE A 318 -1.38 -16.14 22.11
C PHE A 318 -1.09 -17.27 23.09
N LEU A 319 0.16 -17.39 23.55
CA LEU A 319 0.60 -18.42 24.47
C LEU A 319 -0.05 -18.27 25.87
N LEU A 320 -0.23 -17.06 26.38
CA LEU A 320 -0.91 -16.88 27.68
C LEU A 320 -2.43 -17.16 27.62
N LYS A 321 -3.07 -16.93 26.47
CA LYS A 321 -4.54 -17.11 26.29
C LYS A 321 -4.92 -18.50 25.77
N THR A 322 -3.93 -19.28 25.33
CA THR A 322 -4.11 -20.61 24.71
C THR A 322 -3.35 -21.64 25.55
N ASP A 323 -3.96 -22.79 25.85
CA ASP A 323 -3.24 -23.85 26.55
C ASP A 323 -2.22 -24.51 25.61
N CYS A 324 -1.01 -23.96 25.54
CA CYS A 324 0.11 -24.47 24.77
C CYS A 324 1.13 -25.20 25.66
N ARG A 325 0.71 -25.71 26.83
CA ARG A 325 1.59 -26.52 27.70
C ARG A 325 2.32 -27.66 26.98
N PRO A 326 1.73 -28.35 25.97
CA PRO A 326 2.46 -29.36 25.20
C PRO A 326 3.70 -28.84 24.45
N LEU A 327 3.81 -27.53 24.24
CA LEU A 327 4.94 -26.86 23.56
C LEU A 327 5.94 -26.25 24.55
N PHE A 328 5.85 -26.56 25.84
CA PHE A 328 6.68 -25.95 26.89
C PHE A 328 8.18 -26.01 26.56
N GLY A 329 8.67 -27.17 26.09
CA GLY A 329 10.08 -27.33 25.74
C GLY A 329 10.50 -26.43 24.57
N GLU A 330 9.65 -26.30 23.55
CA GLU A 330 9.88 -25.38 22.44
C GLU A 330 9.86 -23.90 22.88
N ILE A 331 8.98 -23.52 23.81
CA ILE A 331 8.92 -22.16 24.37
C ILE A 331 10.22 -21.84 25.13
N GLU A 332 10.67 -22.76 25.98
CA GLU A 332 11.91 -22.58 26.73
C GLU A 332 13.13 -22.49 25.79
N GLN A 333 13.16 -23.31 24.75
CA GLN A 333 14.22 -23.29 23.74
C GLN A 333 14.20 -21.99 22.93
N ALA A 334 13.03 -21.47 22.57
CA ALA A 334 12.87 -20.20 21.88
C ALA A 334 13.41 -19.03 22.73
N MET A 335 13.09 -19.02 24.02
CA MET A 335 13.63 -18.03 24.98
C MET A 335 15.16 -18.09 25.05
N LYS A 336 15.72 -19.30 25.19
CA LYS A 336 17.18 -19.51 25.23
C LYS A 336 17.85 -19.06 23.92
N SER A 337 17.24 -19.34 22.77
CA SER A 337 17.71 -18.90 21.45
C SER A 337 17.74 -17.37 21.34
N ALA A 338 16.67 -16.68 21.76
CA ALA A 338 16.62 -15.22 21.80
C ALA A 338 17.69 -14.61 22.74
N LEU A 339 17.94 -15.22 23.90
CA LEU A 339 19.05 -14.81 24.79
C LEU A 339 20.43 -14.95 24.11
N GLN A 340 20.66 -16.07 23.43
CA GLN A 340 21.92 -16.32 22.71
C GLN A 340 22.15 -15.30 21.58
N ASN A 341 21.08 -14.91 20.89
CA ASN A 341 21.11 -13.87 19.86
C ASN A 341 21.02 -12.44 20.41
N LYS A 342 21.18 -12.26 21.73
CA LYS A 342 21.18 -10.96 22.43
C LYS A 342 19.87 -10.16 22.27
N ARG A 343 18.77 -10.82 21.93
CA ARG A 343 17.41 -10.24 21.89
C ARG A 343 16.80 -10.30 23.29
N TYR A 344 17.41 -9.62 24.26
CA TYR A 344 17.09 -9.77 25.69
C TYR A 344 15.65 -9.40 26.04
N TYR A 345 15.15 -8.30 25.48
CA TYR A 345 13.76 -7.89 25.69
C TYR A 345 12.79 -8.94 25.14
N GLN A 346 13.00 -9.39 23.91
CA GLN A 346 12.17 -10.42 23.28
C GLN A 346 12.21 -11.73 24.08
N ALA A 347 13.39 -12.20 24.48
CA ALA A 347 13.51 -13.36 25.37
C ALA A 347 12.69 -13.20 26.66
N SER A 348 12.70 -12.01 27.26
CA SER A 348 11.95 -11.75 28.50
C SER A 348 10.43 -11.86 28.33
N GLN A 349 9.91 -11.74 27.10
CA GLN A 349 8.46 -11.89 26.84
C GLN A 349 7.99 -13.33 27.02
N LEU A 350 8.85 -14.33 26.81
CA LEU A 350 8.50 -15.73 27.05
C LEU A 350 8.64 -16.14 28.52
N PHE A 351 9.27 -15.31 29.36
CA PHE A 351 9.41 -15.58 30.80
C PHE A 351 8.06 -15.73 31.53
N PRO A 352 7.11 -14.78 31.46
CA PRO A 352 5.79 -14.95 32.08
C PRO A 352 5.01 -16.15 31.52
N VAL A 353 5.25 -16.53 30.26
CA VAL A 353 4.65 -17.73 29.64
C VAL A 353 5.16 -19.02 30.29
N LEU A 354 6.47 -19.13 30.52
CA LEU A 354 7.05 -20.29 31.20
C LEU A 354 6.51 -20.41 32.63
N VAL A 355 6.43 -19.30 33.37
CA VAL A 355 5.88 -19.27 34.73
C VAL A 355 4.40 -19.62 34.76
N HIS A 356 3.64 -19.19 33.75
CA HIS A 356 2.23 -19.55 33.59
C HIS A 356 2.03 -21.07 33.51
N TYR A 357 2.90 -21.78 32.79
CA TYR A 357 2.78 -23.24 32.65
C TYR A 357 3.46 -24.04 33.76
N GLU A 358 4.63 -23.59 34.24
CA GLU A 358 5.45 -24.24 35.26
C GLU A 358 6.02 -23.19 36.23
N ARG A 359 5.33 -22.94 37.35
CA ARG A 359 5.66 -21.84 38.30
C ARG A 359 7.11 -21.86 38.80
N ASN A 360 7.70 -23.03 38.97
CA ASN A 360 9.07 -23.17 39.47
C ASN A 360 10.12 -22.51 38.57
N THR A 361 9.81 -22.31 37.28
CA THR A 361 10.68 -21.61 36.33
C THR A 361 10.94 -20.15 36.72
N PHE A 362 10.10 -19.55 37.56
CA PHE A 362 10.30 -18.19 38.04
C PHE A 362 11.67 -18.01 38.69
N ASN A 363 12.00 -18.90 39.64
CA ASN A 363 13.28 -18.86 40.37
C ASN A 363 14.48 -19.20 39.48
N GLU A 364 14.27 -19.95 38.40
CA GLU A 364 15.34 -20.32 37.46
C GLU A 364 15.81 -19.14 36.61
N TYR A 365 14.87 -18.27 36.20
CA TYR A 365 15.14 -17.22 35.20
C TYR A 365 15.06 -15.79 35.73
N LYS A 366 14.53 -15.55 36.95
CA LYS A 366 14.44 -14.21 37.54
C LYS A 366 15.78 -13.47 37.51
N ASP A 367 16.82 -14.07 38.09
CA ASP A 367 18.14 -13.43 38.20
C ASP A 367 18.80 -13.23 36.83
N VAL A 368 18.52 -14.12 35.87
CA VAL A 368 18.96 -13.98 34.48
C VAL A 368 18.42 -12.69 33.89
N PHE A 369 17.10 -12.46 33.97
CA PHE A 369 16.49 -11.27 33.39
C PHE A 369 16.78 -9.99 34.18
N ILE A 370 16.91 -10.05 35.51
CA ILE A 370 17.36 -8.90 36.33
C ILE A 370 18.71 -8.38 35.82
N SER A 371 19.63 -9.27 35.44
CA SER A 371 20.95 -8.88 34.93
C SER A 371 20.91 -8.06 33.62
N PHE A 372 19.78 -8.12 32.88
CA PHE A 372 19.60 -7.45 31.60
C PHE A 372 18.73 -6.17 31.65
N ILE A 373 18.14 -5.82 32.80
CA ILE A 373 17.29 -4.62 32.95
C ILE A 373 18.02 -3.33 32.52
N ASN A 374 19.33 -3.25 32.77
CA ASN A 374 20.13 -2.08 32.38
C ASN A 374 20.34 -1.97 30.86
N LEU A 375 20.13 -3.05 30.09
CA LEU A 375 20.20 -3.04 28.63
C LEU A 375 18.85 -2.67 28.01
N ASP A 376 17.75 -3.10 28.63
CA ASP A 376 16.39 -2.74 28.23
C ASP A 376 15.46 -2.73 29.45
N ASN A 377 15.00 -1.54 29.84
CA ASN A 377 14.18 -1.37 31.04
C ASN A 377 12.79 -2.00 30.91
N ARG A 378 12.33 -2.28 29.69
CA ARG A 378 11.04 -2.91 29.44
C ARG A 378 10.98 -4.35 29.95
N ILE A 379 12.13 -5.00 30.14
CA ILE A 379 12.26 -6.32 30.77
C ILE A 379 11.60 -6.34 32.16
N THR A 380 11.66 -5.23 32.90
CA THR A 380 11.03 -5.07 34.21
C THR A 380 9.54 -5.43 34.17
N TYR A 381 8.81 -4.99 33.14
CA TYR A 381 7.39 -5.29 33.00
C TYR A 381 7.10 -6.79 32.88
N ASN A 382 7.93 -7.53 32.14
CA ASN A 382 7.75 -8.98 31.98
C ASN A 382 8.15 -9.74 33.26
N ILE A 383 9.11 -9.24 34.04
CA ILE A 383 9.43 -9.78 35.37
C ILE A 383 8.25 -9.57 36.32
N GLU A 384 7.71 -8.35 36.39
CA GLU A 384 6.53 -8.04 37.22
C GLU A 384 5.29 -8.84 36.81
N GLU A 385 5.11 -9.09 35.51
CA GLU A 385 4.04 -9.96 35.00
C GLU A 385 4.24 -11.41 35.46
N ALA A 386 5.46 -11.93 35.37
CA ALA A 386 5.81 -13.26 35.84
C ALA A 386 5.61 -13.42 37.37
N GLU A 387 6.01 -12.41 38.16
CA GLU A 387 5.77 -12.35 39.61
C GLU A 387 4.27 -12.45 39.93
N LYS A 388 3.43 -11.65 39.27
CA LYS A 388 1.98 -11.68 39.47
C LYS A 388 1.34 -13.02 39.10
N ILE A 389 1.93 -13.76 38.15
CA ILE A 389 1.44 -15.08 37.76
C ILE A 389 1.82 -16.13 38.82
N GLU A 390 3.02 -16.02 39.39
CA GLU A 390 3.52 -16.91 40.45
C GLU A 390 2.68 -16.78 41.73
N GLU A 391 2.33 -15.54 42.11
CA GLU A 391 1.59 -15.19 43.33
C GLU A 391 0.07 -15.48 43.29
N LYS A 392 -0.52 -15.77 42.11
CA LYS A 392 -1.96 -16.00 41.97
C LYS A 392 -2.35 -17.42 42.42
N ASP A 393 -2.99 -17.52 43.58
CA ASP A 393 -3.74 -18.69 44.08
C ASP A 393 -5.15 -18.82 43.44
#